data_AF-A0A9W8KZG7-F1
#
_entry.id   AF-A0A9W8KZG7-F1
#
_cell.length_a   1.000
_cell.length_b   1.000
_cell.length_c   1.000
_cell.angle_alpha   90.00
_cell.angle_beta   90.00
_cell.angle_gamma   90.00
#
_symmetry.space_group_name_H-M   'P 1'
#
loop_
_entity.id
_entity.type
_entity.pdbx_description
1 polymer ?
#
loop_
_entity_poly.entity_id
_entity_poly.type
_entity_poly.pdbx_seq_one_letter_code
_entity_poly.pdbx_strand_id
1 'polypeptide(L)'
;MSEHRTDRQNIDDFMLELFDNIAEYRSIREESSAALRQAFFDLALAKRSAGYRWISPDLYSANAQAIATVAVCENSCEVVGGIYRRDIREIAGPDGSSSDCSDDAVDSEKDALSKRCSNSQKSKAKKKCKASDNPLLWFGMLVPPKLKEAQGGFAASLDHFIRLAQLKRSMQLKQDAIKQSLEAVDA
;
A
#
# COMPACT_ATOMS: atom_id res chain seq x y z
N MET A 1 -53.77 -9.02 7.50
CA MET A 1 -53.80 -7.61 7.03
C MET A 1 -52.67 -6.76 7.61
N SER A 2 -52.05 -7.12 8.75
CA SER A 2 -50.90 -6.42 9.34
C SER A 2 -49.55 -6.77 8.70
N GLU A 3 -49.35 -8.00 8.25
CA GLU A 3 -48.05 -8.51 7.74
C GLU A 3 -47.62 -7.84 6.42
N HIS A 4 -48.52 -7.70 5.45
CA HIS A 4 -48.19 -6.96 4.21
C HIS A 4 -47.85 -5.48 4.42
N ARG A 5 -48.23 -4.90 5.57
CA ARG A 5 -47.87 -3.52 5.91
C ARG A 5 -46.43 -3.45 6.43
N THR A 6 -46.00 -4.45 7.18
CA THR A 6 -44.62 -4.53 7.69
C THR A 6 -43.63 -4.84 6.57
N ASP A 7 -43.98 -5.69 5.61
CA ASP A 7 -43.09 -6.01 4.49
C ASP A 7 -42.82 -4.80 3.59
N ARG A 8 -43.85 -3.97 3.34
CA ARG A 8 -43.68 -2.71 2.61
C ARG A 8 -42.81 -1.71 3.35
N GLN A 9 -42.96 -1.61 4.67
CA GLN A 9 -42.10 -0.74 5.49
C GLN A 9 -40.64 -1.20 5.44
N ASN A 10 -40.40 -2.51 5.50
CA ASN A 10 -39.05 -3.07 5.38
C ASN A 10 -38.40 -2.76 4.02
N ILE A 11 -39.18 -2.81 2.91
CA ILE A 11 -38.69 -2.45 1.57
C ILE A 11 -38.31 -0.97 1.52
N ASP A 12 -39.19 -0.10 2.01
CA ASP A 12 -38.93 1.35 2.05
C ASP A 12 -37.67 1.66 2.88
N ASP A 13 -37.50 1.00 4.03
CA ASP A 13 -36.31 1.14 4.88
C ASP A 13 -35.03 0.68 4.17
N PHE A 14 -35.05 -0.49 3.49
CA PHE A 14 -33.90 -0.95 2.70
C PHE A 14 -33.58 -0.04 1.52
N MET A 15 -34.59 0.57 0.90
CA MET A 15 -34.42 1.53 -0.20
C MET A 15 -33.77 2.82 0.30
N LEU A 16 -34.19 3.35 1.45
CA LEU A 16 -33.57 4.52 2.07
C LEU A 16 -32.10 4.25 2.39
N GLU A 17 -31.80 3.14 3.06
CA GLU A 17 -30.42 2.74 3.34
C GLU A 17 -29.59 2.56 2.05
N LEU A 18 -30.18 2.02 0.98
CA LEU A 18 -29.49 1.91 -0.31
C LEU A 18 -29.15 3.29 -0.89
N PHE A 19 -30.06 4.25 -0.85
CA PHE A 19 -29.81 5.60 -1.34
C PHE A 19 -28.74 6.31 -0.52
N ASP A 20 -28.73 6.14 0.80
CA ASP A 20 -27.69 6.68 1.67
C ASP A 20 -26.31 6.08 1.34
N ASN A 21 -26.24 4.76 1.17
CA ASN A 21 -25.01 4.08 0.75
C ASN A 21 -24.51 4.57 -0.63
N ILE A 22 -25.42 4.84 -1.57
CA ILE A 22 -25.07 5.39 -2.89
C ILE A 22 -24.52 6.82 -2.75
N ALA A 23 -25.13 7.65 -1.91
CA ALA A 23 -24.69 9.01 -1.66
C ALA A 23 -23.28 9.02 -1.04
N GLU A 24 -23.05 8.21 -0.01
CA GLU A 24 -21.74 8.04 0.62
C GLU A 24 -20.70 7.51 -0.39
N TYR A 25 -21.06 6.50 -1.19
CA TYR A 25 -20.18 5.95 -2.22
C TYR A 25 -19.72 7.02 -3.22
N ARG A 26 -20.62 7.92 -3.64
CA ARG A 26 -20.29 9.01 -4.57
C ARG A 26 -19.31 10.01 -3.95
N SER A 27 -19.55 10.45 -2.71
CA SER A 27 -18.66 11.36 -1.99
C SER A 27 -17.25 10.78 -1.85
N ILE A 28 -17.13 9.55 -1.34
CA ILE A 28 -15.82 8.91 -1.15
C ILE A 28 -15.11 8.64 -2.48
N ARG A 29 -15.86 8.33 -3.54
CA ARG A 29 -15.29 8.16 -4.89
C ARG A 29 -14.69 9.46 -5.41
N GLU A 30 -15.34 10.60 -5.17
CA GLU A 30 -14.82 11.90 -5.58
C GLU A 30 -13.57 12.26 -4.79
N GLU A 31 -13.61 12.13 -3.46
CA GLU A 31 -12.48 12.37 -2.54
C GLU A 31 -11.26 11.50 -2.91
N SER A 32 -11.47 10.19 -3.06
CA SER A 32 -10.39 9.26 -3.47
C SER A 32 -9.83 9.58 -4.85
N SER A 33 -10.67 10.02 -5.79
CA SER A 33 -10.19 10.43 -7.11
C SER A 33 -9.33 11.70 -7.04
N ALA A 34 -9.65 12.64 -6.15
CA ALA A 34 -8.86 13.84 -5.92
C ALA A 34 -7.51 13.50 -5.28
N ALA A 35 -7.52 12.70 -4.21
CA ALA A 35 -6.32 12.22 -3.53
C ALA A 35 -5.38 11.44 -4.48
N LEU A 36 -5.94 10.57 -5.31
CA LEU A 36 -5.17 9.78 -6.28
C LEU A 36 -4.51 10.66 -7.36
N ARG A 37 -5.24 11.66 -7.88
CA ARG A 37 -4.68 12.63 -8.84
C ARG A 37 -3.50 13.39 -8.23
N GLN A 38 -3.64 13.83 -6.99
CA GLN A 38 -2.57 14.51 -6.26
C GLN A 38 -1.36 13.58 -6.06
N ALA A 39 -1.58 12.34 -5.63
CA ALA A 39 -0.52 11.36 -5.43
C ALA A 39 0.26 11.05 -6.73
N PHE A 40 -0.44 10.90 -7.86
CA PHE A 40 0.21 10.72 -9.16
C PHE A 40 0.97 11.96 -9.63
N PHE A 41 0.45 13.16 -9.34
CA PHE A 41 1.15 14.40 -9.64
C PHE A 41 2.43 14.54 -8.82
N ASP A 42 2.39 14.28 -7.52
CA ASP A 42 3.57 14.30 -6.65
C ASP A 42 4.59 13.21 -7.06
N LEU A 43 4.13 12.03 -7.50
CA LEU A 43 4.99 11.01 -8.08
C LEU A 43 5.67 11.51 -9.37
N ALA A 44 4.94 12.20 -10.24
CA ALA A 44 5.52 12.77 -11.46
C ALA A 44 6.57 13.85 -11.14
N LEU A 45 6.32 14.70 -10.14
CA LEU A 45 7.30 15.68 -9.64
C LEU A 45 8.53 14.98 -9.05
N ALA A 46 8.34 13.91 -8.28
CA ALA A 46 9.44 13.11 -7.75
C ALA A 46 10.31 12.54 -8.88
N LYS A 47 9.70 11.96 -9.93
CA LYS A 47 10.43 11.44 -11.10
C LYS A 47 11.18 12.53 -11.86
N ARG A 48 10.57 13.71 -12.02
CA ARG A 48 11.21 14.85 -12.68
C ARG A 48 12.42 15.35 -11.88
N SER A 49 12.30 15.45 -10.56
CA SER A 49 13.37 15.97 -9.69
C SER A 49 14.51 14.97 -9.46
N ALA A 50 14.20 13.68 -9.37
CA ALA A 50 15.19 12.63 -9.09
C ALA A 50 15.91 12.10 -10.35
N GLY A 51 15.37 12.38 -11.53
CA GLY A 51 15.91 11.91 -12.82
C GLY A 51 15.42 10.51 -13.22
N TYR A 52 15.54 10.20 -14.51
CA TYR A 52 14.94 9.02 -15.16
C TYR A 52 15.34 7.67 -14.57
N ARG A 53 16.49 7.58 -13.88
CA ARG A 53 17.05 6.32 -13.35
C ARG A 53 16.73 6.04 -11.89
N TRP A 54 16.17 7.01 -11.16
CA TRP A 54 16.02 6.90 -9.70
C TRP A 54 14.77 6.13 -9.28
N ILE A 55 13.70 6.19 -10.07
CA ILE A 55 12.41 5.54 -9.74
C ILE A 55 12.08 4.59 -10.89
N SER A 56 12.67 3.40 -10.80
CA SER A 56 12.52 2.32 -11.78
C SER A 56 12.10 1.03 -11.08
N PRO A 57 11.32 0.16 -11.76
CA PRO A 57 10.93 -1.15 -11.23
C PRO A 57 12.12 -2.03 -10.81
N ASP A 58 13.27 -1.87 -11.49
CA ASP A 58 14.48 -2.64 -11.23
C ASP A 58 15.07 -2.42 -9.82
N LEU A 59 14.69 -1.33 -9.16
CA LEU A 59 15.15 -1.00 -7.81
C LEU A 59 14.30 -1.66 -6.72
N TYR A 60 13.19 -2.32 -7.08
CA TYR A 60 12.36 -3.03 -6.12
C TYR A 60 13.12 -4.22 -5.54
N SER A 61 12.95 -4.44 -4.24
CA SER A 61 13.53 -5.62 -3.58
C SER A 61 12.91 -6.90 -4.14
N ALA A 62 13.73 -7.91 -4.41
CA ALA A 62 13.25 -9.25 -4.78
C ALA A 62 12.39 -9.90 -3.67
N ASN A 63 12.48 -9.40 -2.43
CA ASN A 63 11.69 -9.85 -1.29
C ASN A 63 10.50 -8.91 -1.00
N ALA A 64 10.08 -8.08 -1.96
CA ALA A 64 8.95 -7.19 -1.78
C ALA A 64 7.69 -7.99 -1.39
N GLN A 65 7.15 -7.70 -0.21
CA GLN A 65 5.88 -8.24 0.27
C GLN A 65 4.85 -7.10 0.36
N ALA A 66 3.58 -7.45 0.23
CA ALA A 66 2.50 -6.50 0.42
C ALA A 66 2.54 -5.94 1.86
N ILE A 67 2.61 -4.62 1.97
CA ILE A 67 2.58 -3.92 3.26
C ILE A 67 1.14 -3.77 3.74
N ALA A 68 0.19 -3.66 2.82
CA ALA A 68 -1.23 -3.61 3.11
C ALA A 68 -1.89 -4.88 2.57
N THR A 69 -2.58 -5.61 3.45
CA THR A 69 -3.44 -6.75 3.11
C THR A 69 -4.84 -6.48 3.61
N VAL A 70 -5.86 -7.04 2.96
CA VAL A 70 -7.26 -6.89 3.38
C VAL A 70 -7.83 -8.29 3.58
N ALA A 71 -8.39 -8.54 4.76
CA ALA A 71 -9.12 -9.76 5.05
C ALA A 71 -10.60 -9.55 4.74
N VAL A 72 -11.21 -10.49 4.04
CA VAL A 72 -12.64 -10.45 3.72
C VAL A 72 -13.33 -11.48 4.61
N CYS A 73 -14.17 -11.01 5.53
CA CYS A 73 -15.05 -11.90 6.28
C CYS A 73 -16.25 -12.26 5.41
N GLU A 74 -16.54 -13.56 5.28
CA GLU A 74 -17.62 -14.07 4.43
C GLU A 74 -19.00 -13.80 5.05
N ASN A 75 -19.06 -13.71 6.39
CA ASN A 75 -20.32 -13.73 7.16
C ASN A 75 -20.79 -12.34 7.66
N SER A 76 -19.98 -11.30 7.50
CA SER A 76 -20.34 -9.92 7.86
C SER A 76 -20.18 -9.01 6.64
N CYS A 77 -21.17 -8.13 6.40
CA CYS A 77 -21.13 -7.07 5.38
C CYS A 77 -19.89 -6.18 5.47
N GLU A 78 -19.22 -6.22 6.61
CA GLU A 78 -17.98 -5.55 6.88
C GLU A 78 -16.82 -6.30 6.20
N VAL A 79 -16.27 -5.70 5.14
CA VAL A 79 -14.86 -5.95 4.81
C VAL A 79 -14.09 -5.45 6.01
N VAL A 80 -13.74 -6.32 6.96
CA VAL A 80 -12.92 -5.92 8.11
C VAL A 80 -11.59 -5.46 7.54
N GLY A 81 -11.43 -4.14 7.49
CA GLY A 81 -10.23 -3.45 7.03
C GLY A 81 -9.10 -3.69 8.02
N GLY A 82 -8.71 -4.94 8.22
CA GLY A 82 -7.46 -5.30 8.85
C GLY A 82 -6.35 -5.02 7.85
N ILE A 83 -6.11 -3.73 7.57
CA ILE A 83 -4.84 -3.30 7.01
C ILE A 83 -3.82 -3.68 8.06
N TYR A 84 -3.26 -4.89 7.96
CA TYR A 84 -2.02 -5.22 8.64
C TYR A 84 -0.93 -4.42 7.92
N ARG A 85 -0.94 -3.10 8.11
CA ARG A 85 0.19 -2.23 7.78
C ARG A 85 1.25 -2.70 8.75
N ARG A 86 2.07 -3.66 8.32
CA ARG A 86 3.23 -4.11 9.10
C ARG A 86 3.97 -2.82 9.41
N ASP A 87 3.94 -2.37 10.68
CA ASP A 87 4.43 -1.06 11.06
C ASP A 87 5.80 -0.90 10.46
N ILE A 88 5.89 -0.09 9.41
CA ILE A 88 7.15 0.40 8.88
C ILE A 88 7.68 1.15 10.09
N ARG A 89 8.65 0.57 10.79
CA ARG A 89 9.39 1.30 11.81
C ARG A 89 9.99 2.50 11.09
N GLU A 90 9.30 3.64 11.17
CA GLU A 90 9.92 4.92 10.92
C GLU A 90 11.06 4.98 11.91
N ILE A 91 12.28 4.87 11.38
CA ILE A 91 13.45 5.28 12.13
C ILE A 91 13.36 6.80 12.17
N ALA A 92 12.53 7.31 13.08
CA ALA A 92 12.73 8.62 13.66
C ALA A 92 14.12 8.56 14.29
N GLY A 93 15.06 9.31 13.73
CA GLY A 93 16.45 9.27 14.15
C GLY A 93 16.62 9.65 15.63
N PRO A 94 17.71 9.19 16.23
CA PRO A 94 18.49 10.06 17.10
C PRO A 94 19.87 10.28 16.48
N ASP A 95 20.38 11.48 16.72
CA ASP A 95 21.73 11.92 16.42
C ASP A 95 22.82 10.90 16.81
N GLY A 96 23.90 10.90 16.01
CA GLY A 96 25.24 10.56 16.49
C GLY A 96 25.51 9.10 16.86
N SER A 97 25.92 8.30 15.88
CA SER A 97 26.92 7.25 16.13
C SER A 97 27.85 7.16 14.93
N SER A 98 28.93 7.91 15.03
CA SER A 98 30.17 7.76 14.27
C SER A 98 30.56 6.29 14.13
N SER A 99 30.72 5.84 12.89
CA SER A 99 31.72 4.81 12.57
C SER A 99 32.70 5.46 11.62
N ASP A 100 33.71 6.07 12.24
CA ASP A 100 34.97 6.46 11.63
C ASP A 100 35.50 5.33 10.74
N CYS A 101 35.91 5.71 9.53
CA CYS A 101 36.84 4.94 8.73
C CYS A 101 37.89 5.92 8.19
N SER A 102 38.65 6.50 9.11
CA SER A 102 40.01 6.92 8.81
C SER A 102 40.93 5.74 9.09
N ASP A 103 41.63 5.25 8.08
CA ASP A 103 42.91 4.60 8.30
C ASP A 103 43.87 5.04 7.19
N ASP A 104 44.90 5.74 7.64
CA ASP A 104 46.00 6.33 6.89
C ASP A 104 47.20 5.41 7.13
N ALA A 105 47.68 4.70 6.11
CA ALA A 105 48.98 4.04 6.16
C ALA A 105 49.54 3.79 4.75
N VAL A 106 50.52 4.63 4.44
CA VAL A 106 51.59 4.51 3.43
C VAL A 106 52.31 3.16 3.52
N ASP A 107 52.63 2.51 2.39
CA ASP A 107 54.02 2.32 1.92
C ASP A 107 54.08 1.57 0.56
N SER A 108 55.17 1.82 -0.15
CA SER A 108 55.49 1.52 -1.54
C SER A 108 55.95 0.07 -1.79
N GLU A 109 55.79 -0.41 -3.04
CA GLU A 109 56.87 -0.91 -3.93
C GLU A 109 56.44 -2.05 -4.89
N LYS A 110 56.62 -1.74 -6.18
CA LYS A 110 57.16 -2.51 -7.31
C LYS A 110 56.99 -4.04 -7.48
N ASP A 111 56.57 -4.33 -8.71
CA ASP A 111 57.13 -5.28 -9.69
C ASP A 111 56.65 -6.74 -9.82
N ALA A 112 56.40 -7.03 -11.11
CA ALA A 112 56.59 -8.26 -11.88
C ALA A 112 55.68 -9.50 -11.68
N LEU A 113 54.88 -9.75 -12.73
CA LEU A 113 54.71 -11.00 -13.48
C LEU A 113 54.69 -12.35 -12.73
N SER A 114 53.61 -13.13 -12.93
CA SER A 114 53.65 -14.51 -13.49
C SER A 114 52.69 -15.50 -12.81
N LYS A 115 51.85 -16.12 -13.66
CA LYS A 115 51.36 -17.51 -13.64
C LYS A 115 50.46 -18.03 -12.49
N ARG A 116 49.22 -18.33 -12.93
CA ARG A 116 48.61 -19.68 -13.07
C ARG A 116 47.97 -20.31 -11.81
N CYS A 117 46.63 -20.43 -11.93
CA CYS A 117 45.69 -21.41 -11.35
C CYS A 117 46.04 -22.12 -10.04
N SER A 118 45.21 -21.93 -9.00
CA SER A 118 44.31 -22.98 -8.52
C SER A 118 43.46 -22.54 -7.32
N ASN A 119 42.27 -23.13 -7.31
CA ASN A 119 41.19 -23.09 -6.36
C ASN A 119 41.63 -23.07 -4.88
N SER A 120 41.20 -22.08 -4.10
CA SER A 120 40.98 -22.27 -2.68
C SER A 120 39.70 -21.56 -2.26
N GLN A 121 38.73 -22.37 -1.84
CA GLN A 121 37.52 -21.94 -1.19
C GLN A 121 37.89 -21.14 0.06
N LYS A 122 37.58 -19.84 0.06
CA LYS A 122 37.29 -19.10 1.29
C LYS A 122 35.97 -18.37 1.07
N SER A 123 34.92 -19.03 1.55
CA SER A 123 33.60 -18.48 1.80
C SER A 123 33.70 -17.26 2.71
N LYS A 124 34.00 -16.09 2.13
CA LYS A 124 33.59 -14.82 2.74
C LYS A 124 32.09 -14.72 2.54
N ALA A 125 31.35 -15.18 3.53
CA ALA A 125 29.93 -14.89 3.67
C ALA A 125 29.77 -13.36 3.62
N LYS A 126 29.48 -12.83 2.42
CA LYS A 126 28.95 -11.49 2.26
C LYS A 126 27.73 -11.45 3.17
N LYS A 127 27.81 -10.71 4.28
CA LYS A 127 26.63 -10.30 5.03
C LYS A 127 25.78 -9.53 4.01
N LYS A 128 24.79 -10.21 3.42
CA LYS A 128 23.80 -9.56 2.59
C LYS A 128 23.16 -8.52 3.50
N CYS A 129 23.38 -7.23 3.23
CA CYS A 129 22.56 -6.18 3.78
C CYS A 129 21.12 -6.61 3.47
N LYS A 130 20.36 -6.95 4.51
CA LYS A 130 18.95 -7.28 4.33
C LYS A 130 18.34 -6.02 3.71
N ALA A 131 17.82 -6.14 2.49
CA ALA A 131 17.04 -5.06 1.90
C ALA A 131 15.97 -4.69 2.94
N SER A 132 15.90 -3.41 3.29
CA SER A 132 14.94 -2.93 4.27
C SER A 132 13.53 -3.30 3.83
N ASP A 133 12.69 -3.73 4.78
CA ASP A 133 11.27 -4.00 4.53
C ASP A 133 10.51 -2.71 4.14
N ASN A 134 11.12 -1.54 4.37
CA ASN A 134 10.58 -0.23 4.01
C ASN A 134 10.79 0.06 2.50
N PRO A 135 9.72 0.26 1.73
CA PRO A 135 9.79 0.44 0.27
C PRO A 135 10.40 1.79 -0.13
N LEU A 136 10.37 2.78 0.77
CA LEU A 136 11.01 4.09 0.56
C LEU A 136 12.53 3.96 0.44
N LEU A 137 13.14 3.04 1.17
CA LEU A 137 14.58 2.86 1.24
C LEU A 137 15.14 2.04 0.05
N TRP A 138 14.26 1.46 -0.78
CA TRP A 138 14.67 0.75 -2.00
C TRP A 138 15.27 1.70 -3.05
N PHE A 139 14.95 3.00 -2.97
CA PHE A 139 15.46 4.02 -3.90
C PHE A 139 16.70 4.75 -3.38
N GLY A 140 17.41 4.21 -2.38
CA GLY A 140 18.62 4.79 -1.82
C GLY A 140 18.42 5.55 -0.50
N MET A 141 19.51 6.11 0.02
CA MET A 141 19.54 6.72 1.36
C MET A 141 18.74 8.03 1.46
N LEU A 142 18.67 8.81 0.37
CA LEU A 142 17.96 10.08 0.35
C LEU A 142 16.71 10.00 -0.53
N VAL A 143 15.56 9.83 0.12
CA VAL A 143 14.26 9.75 -0.55
C VAL A 143 13.75 11.15 -0.87
N PRO A 144 13.38 11.46 -2.13
CA PRO A 144 12.77 12.74 -2.48
C PRO A 144 11.52 13.02 -1.64
N PRO A 145 11.32 14.24 -1.12
CA PRO A 145 10.17 14.57 -0.28
C PRO A 145 8.84 14.32 -1.01
N LYS A 146 8.79 14.66 -2.30
CA LYS A 146 7.63 14.39 -3.17
C LYS A 146 7.30 12.91 -3.34
N LEU A 147 8.30 12.03 -3.24
CA LEU A 147 8.07 10.58 -3.27
C LEU A 147 7.42 10.10 -1.96
N LYS A 148 7.83 10.67 -0.82
CA LYS A 148 7.18 10.40 0.48
C LYS A 148 5.73 10.88 0.48
N GLU A 149 5.49 12.10 0.00
CA GLU A 149 4.15 12.68 -0.13
C GLU A 149 3.26 11.83 -1.05
N ALA A 150 3.78 11.41 -2.21
CA ALA A 150 3.05 10.52 -3.12
C ALA A 150 2.68 9.19 -2.46
N GLN A 151 3.61 8.55 -1.74
CA GLN A 151 3.32 7.30 -1.02
C GLN A 151 2.26 7.49 0.06
N GLY A 152 2.31 8.60 0.81
CA GLY A 152 1.26 8.94 1.77
C GLY A 152 -0.10 9.12 1.11
N GLY A 153 -0.16 9.82 -0.02
CA GLY A 153 -1.39 10.03 -0.80
C GLY A 153 -1.97 8.72 -1.36
N PHE A 154 -1.13 7.80 -1.82
CA PHE A 154 -1.58 6.46 -2.23
C PHE A 154 -2.08 5.62 -1.04
N ALA A 155 -1.41 5.70 0.11
CA ALA A 155 -1.85 5.00 1.32
C ALA A 155 -3.24 5.48 1.78
N ALA A 156 -3.47 6.80 1.83
CA ALA A 156 -4.77 7.37 2.16
C ALA A 156 -5.85 6.98 1.12
N SER A 157 -5.49 6.96 -0.16
CA SER A 157 -6.41 6.53 -1.24
C SER A 157 -6.81 5.05 -1.11
N LEU A 158 -5.90 4.18 -0.64
CA LEU A 158 -6.20 2.78 -0.36
C LEU A 158 -7.22 2.62 0.78
N ASP A 159 -7.13 3.44 1.83
CA ASP A 159 -8.10 3.45 2.92
C ASP A 159 -9.50 3.79 2.39
N HIS A 160 -9.61 4.78 1.49
CA HIS A 160 -10.87 5.09 0.82
C HIS A 160 -11.37 3.95 -0.10
N PHE A 161 -10.49 3.25 -0.82
CA PHE A 161 -10.89 2.12 -1.66
C PHE A 161 -11.44 0.95 -0.85
N ILE A 162 -10.89 0.70 0.35
CA ILE A 162 -11.44 -0.31 1.27
C ILE A 162 -12.86 0.08 1.68
N ARG A 163 -13.09 1.35 2.02
CA ARG A 163 -14.43 1.85 2.34
C ARG A 163 -15.39 1.75 1.14
N LEU A 164 -14.95 2.09 -0.06
CA LEU A 164 -15.75 1.91 -1.29
C LEU A 164 -16.10 0.44 -1.54
N ALA A 165 -15.18 -0.49 -1.26
CA ALA A 165 -15.45 -1.92 -1.37
C ALA A 165 -16.49 -2.39 -0.34
N GLN A 166 -16.43 -1.90 0.90
CA GLN A 166 -17.45 -2.15 1.93
C GLN A 166 -18.82 -1.65 1.46
N LEU A 167 -18.91 -0.39 1.03
CA LEU A 167 -20.14 0.23 0.55
C LEU A 167 -20.72 -0.54 -0.64
N LYS A 168 -19.87 -0.91 -1.61
CA LYS A 168 -20.30 -1.71 -2.77
C LYS A 168 -20.92 -3.04 -2.35
N ARG A 169 -20.31 -3.73 -1.38
CA ARG A 169 -20.85 -4.99 -0.85
C ARG A 169 -22.16 -4.77 -0.10
N SER A 170 -22.24 -3.74 0.74
CA SER A 170 -23.47 -3.36 1.46
C SER A 170 -24.62 -3.11 0.47
N MET A 171 -24.38 -2.30 -0.57
CA MET A 171 -25.37 -2.01 -1.60
C MET A 171 -25.85 -3.27 -2.32
N GLN A 172 -24.94 -4.18 -2.68
CA GLN A 172 -25.30 -5.45 -3.32
C GLN A 172 -26.21 -6.30 -2.43
N LEU A 173 -25.88 -6.43 -1.15
CA LEU A 173 -26.67 -7.20 -0.20
C LEU A 173 -28.07 -6.60 0.01
N LYS A 174 -28.19 -5.27 0.08
CA LYS A 174 -29.48 -4.59 0.18
C LYS A 174 -30.31 -4.75 -1.10
N GLN A 175 -29.68 -4.67 -2.27
CA GLN A 175 -30.36 -4.95 -3.55
C GLN A 175 -30.90 -6.38 -3.60
N ASP A 176 -30.14 -7.37 -3.12
CA ASP A 176 -30.59 -8.75 -3.11
C ASP A 176 -31.69 -8.99 -2.07
N ALA A 177 -31.63 -8.34 -0.91
CA ALA A 177 -32.71 -8.36 0.08
C ALA A 177 -34.02 -7.74 -0.46
N ILE A 178 -33.92 -6.61 -1.18
CA ILE A 178 -35.08 -5.98 -1.82
C ILE A 178 -35.71 -6.92 -2.85
N LYS A 179 -34.92 -7.56 -3.71
CA LYS A 179 -35.43 -8.54 -4.68
C LYS A 179 -36.15 -9.71 -3.99
N GLN A 180 -35.56 -10.27 -2.94
CA GLN A 180 -36.18 -11.37 -2.18
C GLN A 180 -37.49 -10.94 -1.53
N SER A 181 -37.56 -9.74 -0.97
CA SER A 181 -38.79 -9.21 -0.37
C SER A 181 -39.87 -8.91 -1.41
N LEU A 182 -39.50 -8.53 -2.64
CA LEU A 182 -40.45 -8.35 -3.75
C LEU A 182 -41.01 -9.69 -4.23
N GLU A 183 -40.15 -10.70 -4.41
CA GLU A 183 -40.57 -12.06 -4.77
C GLU A 183 -41.50 -12.68 -3.72
N ALA A 184 -41.29 -12.38 -2.43
CA ALA A 184 -42.14 -12.84 -1.34
C ALA A 184 -43.50 -12.11 -1.24
N VAL A 185 -43.63 -10.91 -1.81
CA VAL A 185 -44.89 -10.16 -1.87
C VAL A 185 -45.75 -10.59 -3.06
N ASP A 186 -45.12 -11.07 -4.13
CA ASP A 186 -45.80 -11.56 -5.34
C ASP A 186 -46.24 -13.04 -5.25
N ALA A 187 -45.70 -13.81 -4.30
CA ALA A 187 -46.00 -15.23 -4.05
C ALA A 187 -47.17 -15.43 -3.06
#